data_AF-A0A2V4DKJ4-F1
#
_entry.id   AF-A0A2V4DKJ4-F1
#
_cell.length_a   1.000
_cell.length_b   1.000
_cell.length_c   1.000
_cell.angle_alpha   90.00
_cell.angle_beta   90.00
_cell.angle_gamma   90.00
#
_symmetry.space_group_name_H-M   'P 1'
#
loop_
_entity.id
_entity.type
_entity.pdbx_description
1 polymer ?
#
loop_
_entity_poly.entity_id
_entity_poly.type
_entity_poly.pdbx_seq_one_letter_code
_entity_poly.pdbx_strand_id
1 'polypeptide(L)'
;MLRYPYLGAISKLIVNTTLTSKKNILSHAPSIQQLFINQPIKRNSTFNKTLLKYSSSFCQTIVKFLKKMCLCSMTFSTIFSPVYALSAFTTESIKGSAPYLTLDDGVSKITSTEELLAIKLPNGTVITPQNDVSSITNPIELLDKNNTYASVQTIVPLPISGNNQFPVINMTDLLAAPYNYFADDDGDGFDDSDLITATATGDIKIKWEARNPAVADINAKNAFIDITSKVKSHPDAIPDLCDGVHKITISASNSELTTPYGDPNTNHFQEGSHSYYLTPKLDPKVCYAQPNLYPDNASLAGRDYEIDGILWDAAQVESVHDYGDYRGYPSKGIKVLRATNSGNYQGETSITKNNFPTTGSHGLYFYLLFGGITPEAVLAANGST
;
A
#
# COMPACT_ATOMS: atom_id res chain seq x y z
N MET A 1 19.73 -20.22 -42.59
CA MET A 1 21.10 -19.79 -42.22
C MET A 1 21.02 -19.26 -40.80
N LEU A 2 21.34 -20.11 -39.80
CA LEU A 2 22.61 -20.14 -39.02
C LEU A 2 22.69 -18.99 -37.99
N ARG A 3 23.11 -19.10 -36.74
CA ARG A 3 23.33 -20.15 -35.70
C ARG A 3 23.87 -19.37 -34.47
N TYR A 4 23.62 -19.83 -33.24
CA TYR A 4 24.32 -19.47 -31.97
C TYR A 4 25.86 -19.77 -32.04
N PRO A 5 26.67 -19.68 -30.95
CA PRO A 5 27.04 -18.62 -29.98
C PRO A 5 28.60 -18.47 -29.87
N TYR A 6 29.15 -17.71 -28.90
CA TYR A 6 30.58 -17.80 -28.53
C TYR A 6 30.84 -17.76 -27.01
N LEU A 7 31.61 -18.76 -26.55
CA LEU A 7 32.36 -18.85 -25.29
C LEU A 7 33.65 -18.02 -25.35
N GLY A 8 34.21 -17.66 -24.19
CA GLY A 8 35.63 -17.27 -24.07
C GLY A 8 36.13 -17.35 -22.62
N ALA A 9 37.07 -18.26 -22.37
CA ALA A 9 37.80 -18.45 -21.11
C ALA A 9 39.28 -18.09 -21.28
N ILE A 10 39.93 -17.51 -20.25
CA ILE A 10 41.38 -17.27 -20.07
C ILE A 10 41.61 -17.03 -18.54
N SER A 11 42.71 -17.28 -17.83
CA SER A 11 43.79 -18.29 -17.72
C SER A 11 44.62 -17.93 -16.44
N LYS A 12 45.38 -18.91 -15.92
CA LYS A 12 46.31 -18.92 -14.74
C LYS A 12 47.41 -17.84 -14.67
N LEU A 13 47.92 -17.53 -13.45
CA LEU A 13 49.31 -17.80 -12.95
C LEU A 13 49.52 -17.28 -11.48
N ILE A 14 49.86 -18.13 -10.48
CA ILE A 14 51.17 -18.41 -9.81
C ILE A 14 51.83 -17.25 -9.00
N VAL A 15 52.07 -17.46 -7.69
CA VAL A 15 53.32 -17.11 -6.97
C VAL A 15 53.65 -18.17 -5.88
N ASN A 16 54.93 -18.56 -5.84
CA ASN A 16 55.62 -19.52 -4.97
C ASN A 16 55.90 -19.00 -3.54
N THR A 17 56.08 -19.92 -2.58
CA THR A 17 57.29 -19.94 -1.72
C THR A 17 57.58 -21.34 -1.15
N THR A 18 58.86 -21.71 -1.23
CA THR A 18 59.56 -22.95 -0.87
C THR A 18 60.04 -22.99 0.59
N LEU A 19 60.24 -24.20 1.17
CA LEU A 19 61.38 -24.56 2.04
C LEU A 19 61.50 -26.09 2.29
N THR A 20 62.41 -26.70 1.51
CA THR A 20 63.50 -27.67 1.83
C THR A 20 63.35 -28.93 2.75
N SER A 21 63.71 -30.09 2.14
CA SER A 21 64.68 -31.15 2.57
C SER A 21 64.30 -32.08 3.76
N LYS A 22 64.35 -33.43 3.72
CA LYS A 22 65.39 -34.37 3.22
C LYS A 22 64.90 -35.85 3.33
N LYS A 23 65.25 -36.69 2.34
CA LYS A 23 65.55 -38.17 2.35
C LYS A 23 64.48 -39.15 2.91
N ASN A 24 64.20 -40.35 2.36
CA ASN A 24 64.96 -41.25 1.47
C ASN A 24 64.06 -42.42 0.98
N ILE A 25 64.31 -42.87 -0.26
CA ILE A 25 64.37 -44.29 -0.74
C ILE A 25 63.09 -45.06 -1.14
N LEU A 26 63.02 -45.31 -2.47
CA LEU A 26 62.61 -46.49 -3.29
C LEU A 26 61.32 -47.27 -2.96
N SER A 27 60.53 -47.80 -3.90
CA SER A 27 60.45 -47.76 -5.37
C SER A 27 59.18 -48.52 -5.78
N HIS A 28 58.51 -48.06 -6.85
CA HIS A 28 57.53 -48.75 -7.71
C HIS A 28 58.05 -50.12 -8.19
N ALA A 29 57.32 -51.13 -8.68
CA ALA A 29 55.94 -51.52 -9.02
C ALA A 29 56.05 -53.05 -9.41
N PRO A 30 55.26 -53.72 -10.28
CA PRO A 30 53.87 -53.59 -10.73
C PRO A 30 53.07 -54.95 -10.78
N SER A 31 51.75 -54.83 -10.97
CA SER A 31 50.85 -55.51 -11.94
C SER A 31 50.94 -57.01 -12.35
N ILE A 32 49.73 -57.58 -12.55
CA ILE A 32 49.25 -58.57 -13.57
C ILE A 32 49.06 -60.06 -13.16
N GLN A 33 47.78 -60.47 -13.23
CA GLN A 33 47.16 -61.73 -13.72
C GLN A 33 48.09 -62.80 -14.34
N GLN A 34 47.87 -64.11 -14.37
CA GLN A 34 46.82 -65.07 -13.98
C GLN A 34 47.35 -66.47 -14.43
N LEU A 35 46.69 -67.55 -13.99
CA LEU A 35 46.69 -68.95 -14.52
C LEU A 35 47.68 -70.01 -13.98
N PHE A 36 47.06 -70.95 -13.25
CA PHE A 36 47.10 -72.43 -13.35
C PHE A 36 48.40 -73.17 -13.70
N ILE A 37 48.80 -74.10 -12.84
CA ILE A 37 48.68 -75.58 -12.97
C ILE A 37 49.27 -76.22 -11.69
N ASN A 38 48.55 -77.14 -11.05
CA ASN A 38 49.15 -78.07 -10.09
C ASN A 38 48.34 -79.36 -10.00
N GLN A 39 48.98 -80.48 -10.33
CA GLN A 39 48.65 -81.85 -9.93
C GLN A 39 49.96 -82.68 -10.07
N PRO A 40 50.13 -83.84 -9.41
CA PRO A 40 49.49 -84.34 -8.18
C PRO A 40 50.47 -85.06 -7.22
N ILE A 41 49.97 -85.54 -6.05
CA ILE A 41 50.02 -86.94 -5.55
C ILE A 41 49.99 -87.03 -3.99
N LYS A 42 48.86 -87.60 -3.50
CA LYS A 42 48.59 -88.57 -2.39
C LYS A 42 49.44 -88.51 -1.09
N ARG A 43 48.90 -88.70 0.12
CA ARG A 43 48.07 -89.85 0.59
C ARG A 43 47.61 -89.66 2.07
N ASN A 44 46.35 -90.07 2.37
CA ASN A 44 45.73 -90.59 3.61
C ASN A 44 45.91 -89.84 4.97
N SER A 45 44.93 -89.67 5.86
CA SER A 45 43.91 -90.65 6.33
C SER A 45 42.66 -90.00 6.97
N THR A 46 41.50 -90.58 6.65
CA THR A 46 40.28 -90.78 7.48
C THR A 46 40.02 -89.92 8.74
N PHE A 47 38.93 -89.14 8.72
CA PHE A 47 38.03 -88.95 9.88
C PHE A 47 36.58 -88.70 9.43
N ASN A 48 35.63 -89.25 10.18
CA ASN A 48 34.23 -89.55 9.82
C ASN A 48 33.36 -88.37 9.32
N LYS A 49 32.56 -88.62 8.27
CA LYS A 49 31.62 -87.68 7.63
C LYS A 49 30.24 -87.54 8.29
N THR A 50 30.03 -88.05 9.50
CA THR A 50 28.68 -88.13 10.10
C THR A 50 28.39 -87.08 11.19
N LEU A 51 29.31 -86.17 11.50
CA LEU A 51 29.14 -85.18 12.60
C LEU A 51 28.92 -83.72 12.17
N LEU A 52 28.91 -83.42 10.86
CA LEU A 52 28.93 -82.03 10.35
C LEU A 52 27.62 -81.53 9.72
N LYS A 53 26.50 -82.27 9.86
CA LYS A 53 25.20 -81.87 9.28
C LYS A 53 24.16 -81.36 10.30
N TYR A 54 24.46 -81.41 11.59
CA TYR A 54 23.55 -80.95 12.65
C TYR A 54 23.88 -79.57 13.24
N SER A 55 24.98 -78.93 12.80
CA SER A 55 25.44 -77.65 13.38
C SER A 55 25.05 -76.40 12.59
N SER A 56 24.55 -76.51 11.34
CA SER A 56 24.25 -75.31 10.53
C SER A 56 22.83 -74.75 10.72
N SER A 57 21.82 -75.59 10.96
CA SER A 57 20.44 -75.11 11.19
C SER A 57 20.24 -74.52 12.58
N PHE A 58 20.92 -75.08 13.59
CA PHE A 58 20.86 -74.60 14.97
C PHE A 58 21.55 -73.24 15.13
N CYS A 59 22.70 -73.04 14.47
CA CYS A 59 23.45 -71.79 14.51
C CYS A 59 22.73 -70.64 13.78
N GLN A 60 22.08 -70.92 12.64
CA GLN A 60 21.27 -69.91 11.93
C GLN A 60 20.02 -69.49 12.72
N THR A 61 19.42 -70.41 13.47
CA THR A 61 18.23 -70.12 14.30
C THR A 61 18.59 -69.27 15.51
N ILE A 62 19.73 -69.54 16.16
CA ILE A 62 20.26 -68.75 17.28
C ILE A 62 20.65 -67.33 16.83
N VAL A 63 21.31 -67.17 15.68
CA VAL A 63 21.67 -65.84 15.16
C VAL A 63 20.44 -65.00 14.79
N LYS A 64 19.39 -65.63 14.24
CA LYS A 64 18.10 -64.95 13.98
C LYS A 64 17.40 -64.56 15.29
N PHE A 65 17.45 -65.42 16.31
CA PHE A 65 16.88 -65.16 17.63
C PHE A 65 17.61 -64.01 18.35
N LEU A 66 18.95 -63.99 18.31
CA LEU A 66 19.78 -62.93 18.88
C LEU A 66 19.58 -61.57 18.16
N LYS A 67 19.46 -61.56 16.83
CA LYS A 67 19.11 -60.33 16.09
C LYS A 67 17.71 -59.81 16.46
N LYS A 68 16.73 -60.70 16.65
CA LYS A 68 15.36 -60.31 17.03
C LYS A 68 15.30 -59.82 18.48
N MET A 69 16.12 -60.38 19.38
CA MET A 69 16.26 -59.90 20.76
C MET A 69 16.97 -58.54 20.84
N CYS A 70 18.02 -58.32 20.04
CA CYS A 70 18.69 -57.02 19.98
C CYS A 70 17.78 -55.92 19.41
N LEU A 71 16.94 -56.27 18.42
CA LEU A 71 15.94 -55.35 17.86
C LEU A 71 14.84 -55.02 18.88
N CYS A 72 14.35 -56.02 19.63
CA CYS A 72 13.40 -55.81 20.73
C CYS A 72 13.97 -54.95 21.87
N SER A 73 15.26 -55.13 22.20
CA SER A 73 15.94 -54.35 23.24
C SER A 73 16.17 -52.89 22.84
N MET A 74 16.45 -52.62 21.55
CA MET A 74 16.50 -51.25 21.02
C MET A 74 15.12 -50.60 20.96
N THR A 75 14.06 -51.34 20.64
CA THR A 75 12.70 -50.78 20.69
C THR A 75 12.20 -50.56 22.13
N PHE A 76 12.66 -51.35 23.10
CA PHE A 76 12.23 -51.21 24.50
C PHE A 76 12.92 -50.03 25.21
N SER A 77 14.12 -49.65 24.78
CA SER A 77 14.86 -48.50 25.33
C SER A 77 14.35 -47.15 24.82
N THR A 78 13.64 -47.11 23.69
CA THR A 78 13.00 -45.88 23.18
C THR A 78 11.60 -45.62 23.73
N ILE A 79 10.99 -46.55 24.48
CA ILE A 79 9.62 -46.42 25.01
C ILE A 79 9.60 -45.89 26.46
N PHE A 80 10.75 -45.89 27.15
CA PHE A 80 10.86 -45.51 28.58
C PHE A 80 11.75 -44.29 28.84
N SER A 81 11.78 -43.32 27.93
CA SER A 81 12.18 -41.97 28.35
C SER A 81 10.96 -41.31 28.97
N PRO A 82 10.87 -41.09 30.29
CA PRO A 82 9.86 -40.19 30.82
C PRO A 82 10.11 -38.83 30.15
N VAL A 83 9.20 -38.40 29.29
CA VAL A 83 9.11 -37.01 28.87
C VAL A 83 8.75 -36.26 30.14
N TYR A 84 9.75 -35.73 30.83
CA TYR A 84 9.54 -34.72 31.85
C TYR A 84 9.11 -33.45 31.11
N ALA A 85 7.80 -33.30 30.90
CA ALA A 85 7.26 -32.01 30.53
C ALA A 85 7.54 -31.08 31.72
N LEU A 86 8.49 -30.15 31.55
CA LEU A 86 8.65 -29.05 32.51
C LEU A 86 7.38 -28.21 32.42
N SER A 87 6.51 -28.33 33.41
CA SER A 87 5.47 -27.35 33.63
C SER A 87 6.10 -26.14 34.32
N ALA A 88 6.29 -25.07 33.57
CA ALA A 88 6.56 -23.76 34.13
C ALA A 88 5.21 -23.17 34.55
N PHE A 89 5.05 -22.88 35.84
CA PHE A 89 3.92 -22.09 36.34
C PHE A 89 4.43 -20.69 36.63
N THR A 90 3.86 -19.69 35.96
CA THR A 90 4.08 -18.30 36.32
C THR A 90 3.13 -17.93 37.46
N THR A 91 3.61 -17.15 38.42
CA THR A 91 2.77 -16.65 39.52
C THR A 91 1.79 -15.58 39.06
N GLU A 92 2.08 -14.94 37.92
CA GLU A 92 1.28 -13.90 37.27
C GLU A 92 0.94 -14.32 35.85
N SER A 93 -0.06 -13.69 35.23
CA SER A 93 -0.28 -13.84 33.78
C SER A 93 0.97 -13.35 33.03
N ILE A 94 1.36 -14.09 31.99
CA ILE A 94 2.38 -13.60 31.06
C ILE A 94 1.74 -12.42 30.33
N LYS A 95 2.31 -11.23 30.51
CA LYS A 95 1.83 -10.02 29.84
C LYS A 95 2.28 -10.04 28.38
N GLY A 96 1.30 -9.99 27.49
CA GLY A 96 1.45 -9.95 26.05
C GLY A 96 1.39 -8.54 25.48
N SER A 97 1.21 -8.44 24.17
CA SER A 97 0.86 -7.22 23.45
C SER A 97 -0.64 -7.12 23.22
N ALA A 98 -1.17 -5.89 23.19
CA ALA A 98 -2.52 -5.68 22.68
C ALA A 98 -2.53 -5.80 21.15
N PRO A 99 -3.60 -6.32 20.55
CA PRO A 99 -3.74 -6.33 19.09
C PRO A 99 -3.82 -4.91 18.53
N TYR A 100 -3.36 -4.73 17.29
CA TYR A 100 -3.34 -3.44 16.62
C TYR A 100 -3.60 -3.55 15.12
N LEU A 101 -3.90 -2.41 14.48
CA LEU A 101 -3.95 -2.31 13.03
C LEU A 101 -2.63 -1.76 12.48
N THR A 102 -2.28 -2.11 11.25
CA THR A 102 -1.09 -1.61 10.55
C THR A 102 -1.35 -1.46 9.06
N LEU A 103 -0.70 -0.47 8.45
CA LEU A 103 -0.77 -0.19 7.01
C LEU A 103 0.53 -0.57 6.28
N ASP A 104 1.54 -1.01 7.02
CA ASP A 104 2.92 -1.23 6.56
C ASP A 104 3.57 -2.45 7.23
N ASP A 105 2.82 -3.55 7.25
CA ASP A 105 3.28 -4.87 7.71
C ASP A 105 3.88 -4.85 9.14
N GLY A 106 3.29 -4.05 10.03
CA GLY A 106 3.65 -3.99 11.45
C GLY A 106 4.75 -2.97 11.79
N VAL A 107 5.27 -2.22 10.82
CA VAL A 107 6.28 -1.17 11.06
C VAL A 107 5.69 -0.03 11.90
N SER A 108 4.48 0.40 11.57
CA SER A 108 3.68 1.34 12.35
C SER A 108 2.48 0.63 12.96
N LYS A 109 2.17 1.01 14.21
CA LYS A 109 1.08 0.44 14.99
C LYS A 109 -0.01 1.49 15.15
N ILE A 110 -1.25 1.10 14.83
CA ILE A 110 -2.45 1.89 15.08
C ILE A 110 -3.10 1.31 16.32
N THR A 111 -2.83 1.98 17.44
CA THR A 111 -3.23 1.58 18.79
C THR A 111 -4.23 2.53 19.44
N SER A 112 -4.55 3.64 18.78
CA SER A 112 -5.46 4.67 19.30
C SER A 112 -6.36 5.27 18.22
N THR A 113 -7.45 5.92 18.63
CA THR A 113 -8.32 6.67 17.70
C THR A 113 -7.55 7.74 16.92
N GLU A 114 -6.53 8.36 17.53
CA GLU A 114 -5.75 9.40 16.84
C GLU A 114 -4.87 8.86 15.71
N GLU A 115 -4.35 7.65 15.88
CA GLU A 115 -3.63 6.95 14.81
C GLU A 115 -4.60 6.41 13.76
N LEU A 116 -5.81 6.01 14.17
CA LEU A 116 -6.86 5.53 13.27
C LEU A 116 -7.37 6.64 12.33
N LEU A 117 -7.49 7.86 12.86
CA LEU A 117 -7.93 9.04 12.12
C LEU A 117 -6.78 9.78 11.42
N ALA A 118 -5.57 9.22 11.41
CA ALA A 118 -4.40 9.84 10.78
C ALA A 118 -4.48 9.79 9.24
N ILE A 119 -3.77 10.73 8.62
CA ILE A 119 -3.43 10.71 7.19
C ILE A 119 -1.94 10.51 7.00
N LYS A 120 -1.56 9.78 5.95
CA LYS A 120 -0.17 9.68 5.51
C LYS A 120 -0.03 10.34 4.14
N LEU A 121 0.85 11.34 4.09
CA LEU A 121 1.15 12.10 2.89
C LEU A 121 2.08 11.32 1.95
N PRO A 122 2.17 11.72 0.67
CA PRO A 122 2.99 11.02 -0.34
C PRO A 122 4.49 10.97 0.00
N ASN A 123 4.97 11.94 0.78
CA ASN A 123 6.35 11.99 1.27
C ASN A 123 6.60 11.08 2.50
N GLY A 124 5.59 10.31 2.92
CA GLY A 124 5.64 9.43 4.09
C GLY A 124 5.34 10.12 5.43
N THR A 125 5.13 11.43 5.46
CA THR A 125 4.77 12.15 6.69
C THR A 125 3.37 11.72 7.16
N VAL A 126 3.28 11.29 8.42
CA VAL A 126 2.01 10.97 9.08
C VAL A 126 1.56 12.16 9.91
N ILE A 127 0.30 12.58 9.71
CA ILE A 127 -0.36 13.66 10.44
C ILE A 127 -1.55 13.05 11.16
N THR A 128 -1.60 13.23 12.48
CA THR A 128 -2.67 12.80 13.37
C THR A 128 -3.52 14.00 13.78
N PRO A 129 -4.73 13.80 14.34
CA PRO A 129 -5.56 14.91 14.82
C PRO A 129 -4.84 15.80 15.84
N GLN A 130 -3.97 15.23 16.67
CA GLN A 130 -3.23 15.99 17.70
C GLN A 130 -2.16 16.93 17.13
N ASN A 131 -1.55 16.60 16.00
CA ASN A 131 -0.47 17.39 15.41
C ASN A 131 -0.88 18.17 14.18
N ASP A 132 -2.16 18.08 13.78
CA ASP A 132 -2.70 18.83 12.66
C ASP A 132 -2.86 20.32 13.01
N VAL A 133 -2.24 21.16 12.19
CA VAL A 133 -2.35 22.63 12.24
C VAL A 133 -3.03 23.19 10.97
N SER A 134 -3.61 22.30 10.17
CA SER A 134 -4.26 22.65 8.93
C SER A 134 -5.56 23.41 9.15
N SER A 135 -5.84 24.33 8.23
CA SER A 135 -7.10 25.07 8.20
C SER A 135 -7.41 25.52 6.78
N ILE A 136 -8.57 26.13 6.58
CA ILE A 136 -8.96 26.67 5.26
C ILE A 136 -7.96 27.70 4.75
N THR A 137 -7.37 28.50 5.65
CA THR A 137 -6.39 29.55 5.31
C THR A 137 -4.94 29.07 5.40
N ASN A 138 -4.70 27.91 6.01
CA ASN A 138 -3.39 27.27 6.10
C ASN A 138 -3.52 25.77 5.79
N PRO A 139 -3.84 25.39 4.53
CA PRO A 139 -3.98 23.99 4.16
C PRO A 139 -2.62 23.30 4.02
N ILE A 140 -2.61 21.97 4.16
CA ILE A 140 -1.46 21.13 3.86
C ILE A 140 -1.25 21.09 2.34
N GLU A 141 -0.10 21.57 1.87
CA GLU A 141 0.25 21.55 0.45
C GLU A 141 0.79 20.18 0.02
N LEU A 142 0.19 19.58 -1.01
CA LEU A 142 0.73 18.41 -1.69
C LEU A 142 1.85 18.83 -2.64
N LEU A 143 3.11 18.64 -2.21
CA LEU A 143 4.30 19.25 -2.82
C LEU A 143 4.60 18.83 -4.27
N ASP A 144 4.14 17.65 -4.71
CA ASP A 144 4.24 17.19 -6.10
C ASP A 144 2.93 17.49 -6.84
N LYS A 145 3.06 18.10 -8.03
CA LYS A 145 1.94 18.42 -8.93
C LYS A 145 1.21 17.19 -9.48
N ASN A 146 1.84 16.02 -9.43
CA ASN A 146 1.26 14.75 -9.85
C ASN A 146 0.51 14.02 -8.72
N ASN A 147 0.46 14.60 -7.52
CA ASN A 147 -0.30 14.01 -6.41
C ASN A 147 -1.80 13.99 -6.75
N THR A 148 -2.40 12.84 -6.52
CA THR A 148 -3.81 12.53 -6.77
C THR A 148 -4.57 12.43 -5.45
N TYR A 149 -5.88 12.24 -5.50
CA TYR A 149 -6.64 11.87 -4.29
C TYR A 149 -6.09 10.61 -3.63
N ALA A 150 -5.63 9.64 -4.43
CA ALA A 150 -5.04 8.40 -3.95
C ALA A 150 -3.65 8.55 -3.32
N SER A 151 -2.98 9.69 -3.50
CA SER A 151 -1.67 9.92 -2.91
C SER A 151 -1.74 10.21 -1.40
N VAL A 152 -2.92 10.57 -0.87
CA VAL A 152 -3.15 10.71 0.57
C VAL A 152 -3.71 9.38 1.09
N GLN A 153 -2.90 8.65 1.86
CA GLN A 153 -3.30 7.36 2.43
C GLN A 153 -4.05 7.59 3.75
N THR A 154 -5.14 6.87 3.92
CA THR A 154 -5.94 6.80 5.15
C THR A 154 -6.19 5.33 5.51
N ILE A 155 -6.67 5.04 6.71
CA ILE A 155 -7.05 3.68 7.10
C ILE A 155 -8.16 3.10 6.20
N VAL A 156 -9.04 3.94 5.65
CA VAL A 156 -10.09 3.52 4.72
C VAL A 156 -9.49 3.23 3.35
N PRO A 157 -9.49 1.96 2.88
CA PRO A 157 -8.93 1.64 1.58
C PRO A 157 -9.76 2.27 0.46
N LEU A 158 -9.09 2.72 -0.59
CA LEU A 158 -9.73 3.29 -1.77
C LEU A 158 -10.37 2.21 -2.64
N PRO A 159 -11.28 2.56 -3.57
CA PRO A 159 -11.86 1.59 -4.50
C PRO A 159 -10.81 0.83 -5.32
N ILE A 160 -9.73 1.52 -5.71
CA ILE A 160 -8.61 0.92 -6.45
C ILE A 160 -7.87 -0.18 -5.65
N SER A 161 -7.99 -0.16 -4.32
CA SER A 161 -7.43 -1.16 -3.40
C SER A 161 -8.42 -2.30 -3.07
N GLY A 162 -9.60 -2.33 -3.69
CA GLY A 162 -10.60 -3.38 -3.50
C GLY A 162 -11.79 -3.02 -2.61
N ASN A 163 -11.88 -1.79 -2.09
CA ASN A 163 -13.00 -1.38 -1.24
C ASN A 163 -14.25 -1.04 -2.06
N ASN A 164 -15.12 -2.02 -2.24
CA ASN A 164 -16.40 -1.85 -2.93
C ASN A 164 -17.43 -1.02 -2.13
N GLN A 165 -17.25 -0.90 -0.81
CA GLN A 165 -18.13 -0.15 0.10
C GLN A 165 -17.68 1.30 0.32
N PHE A 166 -16.63 1.75 -0.39
CA PHE A 166 -16.18 3.13 -0.32
C PHE A 166 -17.36 4.11 -0.46
N PRO A 167 -17.51 5.07 0.48
CA PRO A 167 -16.47 5.60 1.36
C PRO A 167 -16.49 5.08 2.81
N VAL A 168 -17.04 3.89 3.05
CA VAL A 168 -17.09 3.24 4.36
C VAL A 168 -16.27 1.95 4.32
N ILE A 169 -15.75 1.51 5.46
CA ILE A 169 -15.19 0.19 5.67
C ILE A 169 -15.55 -0.30 7.07
N ASN A 170 -15.98 -1.56 7.22
CA ASN A 170 -16.13 -2.14 8.54
C ASN A 170 -14.74 -2.53 9.06
N MET A 171 -14.47 -2.33 10.34
CA MET A 171 -13.15 -2.65 10.89
C MET A 171 -12.83 -4.15 10.77
N THR A 172 -13.84 -5.02 10.83
CA THR A 172 -13.71 -6.46 10.58
C THR A 172 -13.14 -6.77 9.19
N ASP A 173 -13.52 -5.98 8.17
CA ASP A 173 -13.09 -6.22 6.79
C ASP A 173 -11.60 -5.90 6.60
N LEU A 174 -11.01 -5.06 7.46
CA LEU A 174 -9.60 -4.69 7.41
C LEU A 174 -8.65 -5.80 7.87
N LEU A 175 -9.14 -6.74 8.69
CA LEU A 175 -8.27 -7.70 9.37
C LEU A 175 -7.58 -8.63 8.38
N ALA A 176 -8.36 -9.23 7.47
CA ALA A 176 -7.91 -10.27 6.55
C ALA A 176 -7.71 -9.75 5.13
N ALA A 177 -7.38 -10.68 4.22
CA ALA A 177 -7.27 -10.39 2.80
C ALA A 177 -8.57 -9.72 2.28
N PRO A 178 -8.46 -8.69 1.43
CA PRO A 178 -7.24 -8.27 0.72
C PRO A 178 -6.34 -7.28 1.48
N TYR A 179 -6.75 -6.74 2.63
CA TYR A 179 -6.04 -5.64 3.28
C TYR A 179 -4.96 -6.10 4.25
N ASN A 180 -5.22 -7.16 5.03
CA ASN A 180 -4.28 -7.75 5.99
C ASN A 180 -3.73 -6.73 7.00
N TYR A 181 -4.58 -5.86 7.53
CA TYR A 181 -4.15 -4.82 8.47
C TYR A 181 -4.06 -5.30 9.91
N PHE A 182 -4.52 -6.51 10.23
CA PHE A 182 -4.41 -7.05 11.58
C PHE A 182 -2.97 -7.47 11.91
N ALA A 183 -2.49 -7.10 13.10
CA ALA A 183 -1.23 -7.58 13.64
C ALA A 183 -1.26 -7.66 15.17
N ASP A 184 -0.44 -8.57 15.69
CA ASP A 184 -0.25 -8.81 17.12
C ASP A 184 1.16 -9.39 17.34
N ASP A 185 1.94 -8.85 18.27
CA ASP A 185 3.39 -9.18 18.34
C ASP A 185 3.65 -10.59 18.87
N ASP A 186 2.76 -11.12 19.69
CA ASP A 186 2.83 -12.45 20.31
C ASP A 186 1.96 -13.50 19.59
N GLY A 187 1.20 -13.08 18.57
CA GLY A 187 0.50 -13.98 17.65
C GLY A 187 -0.82 -14.54 18.17
N ASP A 188 -1.39 -13.96 19.22
CA ASP A 188 -2.61 -14.47 19.87
C ASP A 188 -3.88 -14.33 19.00
N GLY A 189 -3.80 -13.63 17.87
CA GLY A 189 -4.85 -13.49 16.88
C GLY A 189 -4.79 -14.42 15.67
N PHE A 190 -3.94 -15.45 15.68
CA PHE A 190 -3.82 -16.43 14.59
C PHE A 190 -4.04 -17.87 15.09
N ASP A 191 -4.55 -18.74 14.23
CA ASP A 191 -4.59 -20.18 14.49
C ASP A 191 -3.30 -20.90 14.04
N ASP A 192 -3.21 -22.21 14.27
CA ASP A 192 -2.07 -23.06 13.88
C ASP A 192 -1.78 -23.07 12.36
N SER A 193 -2.67 -22.49 11.54
CA SER A 193 -2.57 -22.40 10.08
C SER A 193 -2.39 -20.94 9.59
N ASP A 194 -2.01 -20.03 10.47
CA ASP A 194 -1.84 -18.58 10.19
C ASP A 194 -3.14 -17.88 9.72
N LEU A 195 -4.32 -18.44 10.04
CA LEU A 195 -5.59 -17.78 9.75
C LEU A 195 -5.98 -16.86 10.91
N ILE A 196 -6.49 -15.68 10.58
CA ILE A 196 -6.92 -14.69 11.57
C ILE A 196 -8.12 -15.22 12.37
N THR A 197 -7.95 -15.24 13.69
CA THR A 197 -8.99 -15.55 14.68
C THR A 197 -9.47 -14.32 15.46
N ALA A 198 -8.77 -13.19 15.30
CA ALA A 198 -9.17 -11.92 15.87
C ALA A 198 -10.51 -11.42 15.31
N THR A 199 -11.21 -10.64 16.12
CA THR A 199 -12.49 -10.01 15.77
C THR A 199 -12.39 -8.51 15.93
N ALA A 200 -13.13 -7.77 15.10
CA ALA A 200 -13.25 -6.33 15.23
C ALA A 200 -14.70 -5.89 15.11
N THR A 201 -15.04 -4.77 15.75
CA THR A 201 -16.35 -4.11 15.68
C THR A 201 -16.22 -2.68 15.16
N GLY A 202 -17.33 -2.08 14.76
CA GLY A 202 -17.38 -0.70 14.29
C GLY A 202 -16.99 -0.49 12.83
N ASP A 203 -17.05 0.77 12.42
CA ASP A 203 -16.91 1.22 11.05
C ASP A 203 -16.15 2.54 10.98
N ILE A 204 -15.46 2.73 9.86
CA ILE A 204 -14.69 3.93 9.58
C ILE A 204 -15.18 4.49 8.25
N LYS A 205 -15.44 5.79 8.24
CA LYS A 205 -15.96 6.52 7.10
C LYS A 205 -15.04 7.67 6.73
N ILE A 206 -14.86 7.86 5.43
CA ILE A 206 -14.18 9.03 4.87
C ILE A 206 -15.20 9.90 4.13
N LYS A 207 -14.96 11.21 4.12
CA LYS A 207 -15.72 12.16 3.30
C LYS A 207 -14.75 13.15 2.67
N TRP A 208 -14.84 13.28 1.35
CA TRP A 208 -14.08 14.28 0.61
C TRP A 208 -14.99 15.43 0.23
N GLU A 209 -14.52 16.65 0.48
CA GLU A 209 -15.24 17.86 0.16
C GLU A 209 -14.33 18.87 -0.56
N ALA A 210 -14.89 19.68 -1.44
CA ALA A 210 -14.20 20.78 -2.10
C ALA A 210 -14.83 22.12 -1.72
N ARG A 211 -14.07 23.22 -1.87
CA ARG A 211 -14.58 24.57 -1.62
C ARG A 211 -15.79 24.84 -2.49
N ASN A 212 -16.92 25.18 -1.86
CA ASN A 212 -18.12 25.58 -2.56
C ASN A 212 -17.91 26.97 -3.20
N PRO A 213 -17.83 27.08 -4.55
CA PRO A 213 -17.66 28.37 -5.20
C PRO A 213 -18.82 29.33 -4.95
N ALA A 214 -19.98 28.82 -4.50
CA ALA A 214 -21.21 29.58 -4.23
C ALA A 214 -21.17 30.49 -3.00
N VAL A 215 -20.26 30.23 -2.08
CA VAL A 215 -20.36 30.78 -0.73
C VAL A 215 -19.14 31.62 -0.44
N ALA A 216 -19.30 32.95 -0.37
CA ALA A 216 -18.17 33.84 -0.14
C ALA A 216 -17.53 33.65 1.25
N ASP A 217 -18.35 33.43 2.28
CA ASP A 217 -17.88 33.16 3.63
C ASP A 217 -17.26 31.74 3.72
N ILE A 218 -15.95 31.70 3.89
CA ILE A 218 -15.19 30.46 4.01
C ILE A 218 -15.56 29.63 5.24
N ASN A 219 -16.15 30.26 6.28
CA ASN A 219 -16.52 29.60 7.54
C ASN A 219 -18.00 29.19 7.58
N ALA A 220 -18.76 29.45 6.52
CA ALA A 220 -20.17 29.10 6.47
C ALA A 220 -20.37 27.57 6.51
N LYS A 221 -21.50 27.12 7.07
CA LYS A 221 -21.81 25.69 7.17
C LYS A 221 -21.86 24.97 5.82
N ASN A 222 -22.23 25.68 4.76
CA ASN A 222 -22.29 25.21 3.38
C ASN A 222 -21.06 25.62 2.56
N ALA A 223 -19.96 25.98 3.23
CA ALA A 223 -18.73 26.39 2.55
C ALA A 223 -18.08 25.25 1.75
N PHE A 224 -18.45 24.00 1.97
CA PHE A 224 -17.92 22.84 1.27
C PHE A 224 -19.02 22.03 0.58
N ILE A 225 -18.69 21.44 -0.57
CA ILE A 225 -19.55 20.51 -1.31
C ILE A 225 -18.94 19.11 -1.29
N ASP A 226 -19.79 18.09 -1.12
CA ASP A 226 -19.36 16.69 -1.10
C ASP A 226 -18.92 16.25 -2.51
N ILE A 227 -17.67 15.81 -2.62
CA ILE A 227 -17.07 15.28 -3.85
C ILE A 227 -16.67 13.80 -3.71
N THR A 228 -17.14 13.11 -2.67
CA THR A 228 -16.75 11.73 -2.36
C THR A 228 -17.04 10.77 -3.52
N SER A 229 -18.15 10.99 -4.25
CA SER A 229 -18.48 10.21 -5.46
C SER A 229 -17.53 10.47 -6.63
N LYS A 230 -16.99 11.70 -6.75
CA LYS A 230 -15.95 12.04 -7.74
C LYS A 230 -14.65 11.32 -7.40
N VAL A 231 -14.24 11.34 -6.13
CA VAL A 231 -13.04 10.61 -5.66
C VAL A 231 -13.22 9.10 -5.82
N LYS A 232 -14.42 8.57 -5.58
CA LYS A 232 -14.73 7.15 -5.80
C LYS A 232 -14.52 6.73 -7.25
N SER A 233 -14.95 7.56 -8.20
CA SER A 233 -14.88 7.25 -9.64
C SER A 233 -13.52 7.55 -10.26
N HIS A 234 -12.77 8.50 -9.69
CA HIS A 234 -11.49 8.96 -10.21
C HIS A 234 -10.47 9.18 -9.07
N PRO A 235 -10.07 8.14 -8.32
CA PRO A 235 -9.12 8.28 -7.22
C PRO A 235 -7.72 8.69 -7.70
N ASP A 236 -7.40 8.41 -8.96
CA ASP A 236 -6.17 8.79 -9.68
C ASP A 236 -6.21 10.21 -10.27
N ALA A 237 -7.30 10.96 -10.09
CA ALA A 237 -7.36 12.34 -10.53
C ALA A 237 -6.55 13.27 -9.61
N ILE A 238 -5.89 14.25 -10.23
CA ILE A 238 -5.20 15.34 -9.54
C ILE A 238 -6.27 16.35 -9.04
N PRO A 239 -6.28 16.72 -7.74
CA PRO A 239 -7.15 17.78 -7.24
C PRO A 239 -6.90 19.09 -7.99
N ASP A 240 -7.96 19.76 -8.46
CA ASP A 240 -7.80 21.01 -9.20
C ASP A 240 -7.59 22.17 -8.23
N LEU A 241 -6.47 22.88 -8.38
CA LEU A 241 -6.17 24.08 -7.59
C LEU A 241 -7.29 25.13 -7.69
N CYS A 242 -7.99 25.17 -8.82
CA CYS A 242 -9.10 26.10 -9.06
C CYS A 242 -10.40 25.73 -8.35
N ASP A 243 -10.53 24.48 -7.90
CA ASP A 243 -11.61 24.03 -7.02
C ASP A 243 -11.33 24.44 -5.55
N GLY A 244 -10.16 25.05 -5.28
CA GLY A 244 -9.78 25.59 -3.98
C GLY A 244 -9.28 24.54 -2.99
N VAL A 245 -9.41 24.86 -1.70
CA VAL A 245 -9.02 23.96 -0.61
C VAL A 245 -9.98 22.78 -0.56
N HIS A 246 -9.40 21.58 -0.45
CA HIS A 246 -10.12 20.34 -0.26
C HIS A 246 -10.12 19.99 1.23
N LYS A 247 -11.17 19.33 1.68
CA LYS A 247 -11.33 18.89 3.06
C LYS A 247 -11.58 17.39 3.09
N ILE A 248 -10.77 16.66 3.86
CA ILE A 248 -11.00 15.25 4.16
C ILE A 248 -11.50 15.15 5.58
N THR A 249 -12.66 14.52 5.78
CA THR A 249 -13.14 14.15 7.12
C THR A 249 -13.04 12.64 7.28
N ILE A 250 -12.36 12.18 8.32
CA ILE A 250 -12.32 10.77 8.71
C ILE A 250 -13.08 10.65 10.03
N SER A 251 -14.02 9.71 10.11
CA SER A 251 -14.80 9.44 11.31
C SER A 251 -14.84 7.95 11.59
N ALA A 252 -14.72 7.57 12.86
CA ALA A 252 -14.79 6.19 13.32
C ALA A 252 -15.84 6.06 14.43
N SER A 253 -16.59 4.96 14.43
CA SER A 253 -17.48 4.59 15.55
C SER A 253 -16.68 3.95 16.69
N ASN A 254 -17.31 3.81 17.87
CA ASN A 254 -16.72 3.05 18.97
C ASN A 254 -16.45 1.62 18.49
N SER A 255 -15.19 1.23 18.56
CA SER A 255 -14.68 -0.01 17.94
C SER A 255 -13.78 -0.75 18.92
N GLU A 256 -13.81 -2.07 18.83
CA GLU A 256 -12.95 -2.96 19.62
C GLU A 256 -12.25 -3.93 18.66
N LEU A 257 -10.95 -4.12 18.86
CA LEU A 257 -10.15 -5.16 18.21
C LEU A 257 -9.74 -6.16 19.28
N THR A 258 -10.17 -7.41 19.14
CA THR A 258 -10.06 -8.44 20.19
C THR A 258 -9.49 -9.73 19.65
N THR A 259 -8.49 -10.26 20.34
CA THR A 259 -7.92 -11.60 20.12
C THR A 259 -8.53 -12.62 21.09
N PRO A 260 -8.57 -13.92 20.72
CA PRO A 260 -9.04 -14.98 21.62
C PRO A 260 -8.18 -15.18 22.88
N TYR A 261 -6.89 -14.88 22.78
CA TYR A 261 -5.90 -15.02 23.84
C TYR A 261 -5.14 -13.71 24.06
N GLY A 262 -4.35 -13.64 25.13
CA GLY A 262 -3.52 -12.47 25.46
C GLY A 262 -3.97 -11.72 26.72
N ASP A 263 -3.02 -11.00 27.31
CA ASP A 263 -3.27 -10.06 28.41
C ASP A 263 -2.34 -8.84 28.23
N PRO A 264 -2.84 -7.75 27.62
CA PRO A 264 -4.23 -7.51 27.19
C PRO A 264 -4.58 -8.19 25.86
N ASN A 265 -5.82 -8.68 25.70
CA ASN A 265 -6.33 -9.23 24.44
C ASN A 265 -7.24 -8.28 23.64
N THR A 266 -7.48 -7.07 24.14
CA THR A 266 -8.39 -6.11 23.52
C THR A 266 -7.73 -4.75 23.38
N ASN A 267 -7.97 -4.12 22.24
CA ASN A 267 -7.68 -2.72 21.98
C ASN A 267 -8.96 -1.96 21.64
N HIS A 268 -9.15 -0.80 22.27
CA HIS A 268 -10.37 -0.01 22.17
C HIS A 268 -10.13 1.32 21.44
N PHE A 269 -10.93 1.58 20.41
CA PHE A 269 -10.96 2.83 19.68
C PHE A 269 -12.25 3.57 20.04
N GLN A 270 -12.10 4.78 20.57
CA GLN A 270 -13.23 5.66 20.88
C GLN A 270 -13.81 6.26 19.59
N GLU A 271 -15.10 6.54 19.61
CA GLU A 271 -15.78 7.32 18.57
C GLU A 271 -15.12 8.70 18.42
N GLY A 272 -14.84 9.08 17.18
CA GLY A 272 -14.15 10.32 16.89
C GLY A 272 -14.25 10.73 15.43
N SER A 273 -13.96 11.99 15.15
CA SER A 273 -13.92 12.54 13.80
C SER A 273 -12.94 13.69 13.71
N HIS A 274 -12.16 13.74 12.64
CA HIS A 274 -11.22 14.82 12.38
C HIS A 274 -11.25 15.26 10.92
N SER A 275 -10.98 16.55 10.67
CA SER A 275 -10.98 17.15 9.34
C SER A 275 -9.63 17.75 9.00
N TYR A 276 -9.03 17.31 7.89
CA TYR A 276 -7.80 17.85 7.34
C TYR A 276 -8.09 18.75 6.15
N TYR A 277 -7.36 19.86 6.04
CA TYR A 277 -7.47 20.79 4.90
C TYR A 277 -6.24 20.65 4.01
N LEU A 278 -6.47 20.40 2.72
CA LEU A 278 -5.44 20.10 1.73
C LEU A 278 -5.55 21.03 0.53
N THR A 279 -4.41 21.35 -0.05
CA THR A 279 -4.33 22.01 -1.35
C THR A 279 -3.39 21.22 -2.25
N PRO A 280 -3.69 21.08 -3.55
CA PRO A 280 -2.70 20.58 -4.50
C PRO A 280 -1.51 21.55 -4.57
N LYS A 281 -0.45 21.13 -5.28
CA LYS A 281 0.73 21.96 -5.53
C LYS A 281 0.31 23.36 -5.99
N LEU A 282 0.83 24.39 -5.30
CA LEU A 282 0.54 25.80 -5.58
C LEU A 282 1.29 26.30 -6.83
N ASP A 283 1.10 25.63 -7.96
CA ASP A 283 1.64 26.09 -9.24
C ASP A 283 0.75 27.23 -9.79
N PRO A 284 1.35 28.37 -10.22
CA PRO A 284 0.60 29.49 -10.77
C PRO A 284 -0.31 29.07 -11.93
N LYS A 285 -1.62 29.33 -11.80
CA LYS A 285 -2.64 28.98 -12.80
C LYS A 285 -3.67 30.10 -12.91
N VAL A 286 -4.12 30.38 -14.14
CA VAL A 286 -5.35 31.16 -14.33
C VAL A 286 -6.52 30.20 -14.20
N CYS A 287 -7.38 30.43 -13.22
CA CYS A 287 -8.50 29.56 -12.90
C CYS A 287 -9.77 29.99 -13.61
N TYR A 288 -10.06 31.29 -13.61
CA TYR A 288 -11.21 31.81 -14.31
C TYR A 288 -10.90 33.14 -14.98
N ALA A 289 -11.62 33.41 -16.07
CA ALA A 289 -11.65 34.70 -16.75
C ALA A 289 -13.08 35.23 -16.75
N GLN A 290 -13.33 36.25 -15.94
CA GLN A 290 -14.63 36.87 -15.80
C GLN A 290 -14.73 38.13 -16.67
N PRO A 291 -15.58 38.16 -17.71
CA PRO A 291 -15.76 39.38 -18.49
C PRO A 291 -16.49 40.45 -17.69
N ASN A 292 -16.22 41.73 -17.97
CA ASN A 292 -16.94 42.87 -17.40
C ASN A 292 -18.34 43.12 -18.01
N LEU A 293 -19.00 42.06 -18.45
CA LEU A 293 -20.33 42.13 -19.06
C LEU A 293 -21.40 42.26 -17.97
N TYR A 294 -22.26 43.26 -18.11
CA TYR A 294 -23.49 43.33 -17.34
C TYR A 294 -24.54 42.46 -18.05
N PRO A 295 -25.22 41.53 -17.35
CA PRO A 295 -26.31 40.80 -17.96
C PRO A 295 -27.40 41.78 -18.37
N ASP A 296 -27.63 41.94 -19.67
CA ASP A 296 -28.78 42.69 -20.19
C ASP A 296 -30.04 41.86 -19.93
N ASN A 297 -30.99 42.42 -19.18
CA ASN A 297 -32.31 41.84 -18.93
C ASN A 297 -33.08 41.49 -20.23
N ALA A 298 -32.71 42.05 -21.39
CA ALA A 298 -33.28 41.72 -22.69
C ALA A 298 -32.79 40.37 -23.27
N SER A 299 -31.73 39.77 -22.73
CA SER A 299 -31.25 38.44 -23.16
C SER A 299 -32.03 37.27 -22.56
N LEU A 300 -33.00 37.54 -21.67
CA LEU A 300 -33.86 36.53 -21.04
C LEU A 300 -35.18 36.30 -21.81
N ALA A 301 -35.30 36.85 -23.02
CA ALA A 301 -36.46 36.62 -23.87
C ALA A 301 -36.34 35.27 -24.62
N GLY A 302 -36.54 34.17 -23.89
CA GLY A 302 -37.03 32.91 -24.44
C GLY A 302 -35.98 31.82 -24.69
N ARG A 303 -36.07 30.78 -23.84
CA ARG A 303 -35.73 29.37 -24.07
C ARG A 303 -34.34 28.98 -24.61
N ASP A 304 -33.69 28.14 -23.80
CA ASP A 304 -32.91 26.95 -24.22
C ASP A 304 -31.67 27.13 -25.08
N TYR A 305 -30.81 28.09 -24.74
CA TYR A 305 -29.40 27.93 -25.06
C TYR A 305 -28.56 28.29 -23.83
N GLU A 306 -27.89 27.31 -23.26
CA GLU A 306 -26.67 27.53 -22.47
C GLU A 306 -25.61 28.16 -23.40
N ILE A 307 -25.76 29.46 -23.71
CA ILE A 307 -24.82 30.19 -24.58
C ILE A 307 -23.44 30.26 -23.93
N ASP A 308 -23.38 30.13 -22.61
CA ASP A 308 -22.17 30.30 -21.83
C ASP A 308 -21.21 29.10 -21.93
N GLY A 309 -21.68 27.94 -22.43
CA GLY A 309 -20.89 26.73 -22.62
C GLY A 309 -20.54 25.98 -21.32
N ILE A 310 -20.10 24.72 -21.46
CA ILE A 310 -19.89 23.77 -20.34
C ILE A 310 -18.85 24.21 -19.27
N LEU A 311 -18.09 25.27 -19.54
CA LEU A 311 -17.03 25.77 -18.65
C LEU A 311 -17.39 27.08 -17.96
N TRP A 312 -18.57 27.64 -18.20
CA TRP A 312 -19.00 28.85 -17.51
C TRP A 312 -19.47 28.56 -16.10
N ASP A 313 -18.87 29.24 -15.12
CA ASP A 313 -19.35 29.21 -13.75
C ASP A 313 -20.46 30.24 -13.58
N ALA A 314 -21.71 29.83 -13.83
CA ALA A 314 -22.87 30.71 -13.72
C ALA A 314 -23.07 31.19 -12.26
N ALA A 315 -23.42 32.47 -12.12
CA ALA A 315 -23.89 33.06 -10.86
C ALA A 315 -25.27 32.53 -10.42
N GLN A 316 -25.91 31.68 -11.24
CA GLN A 316 -27.14 30.95 -10.91
C GLN A 316 -26.81 29.45 -10.85
N VAL A 317 -27.40 28.73 -9.90
CA VAL A 317 -27.37 27.26 -9.79
C VAL A 317 -28.73 26.74 -10.19
N GLU A 318 -28.78 25.64 -10.94
CA GLU A 318 -30.05 24.96 -11.21
C GLU A 318 -30.78 24.64 -9.90
N SER A 319 -32.05 25.03 -9.82
CA SER A 319 -32.95 24.69 -8.72
C SER A 319 -34.19 23.99 -9.28
N VAL A 320 -34.95 23.32 -8.43
CA VAL A 320 -36.26 22.74 -8.80
C VAL A 320 -37.31 23.83 -9.09
N HIS A 321 -36.92 25.10 -9.05
CA HIS A 321 -37.74 26.26 -9.40
C HIS A 321 -37.19 26.88 -10.68
N ASP A 322 -38.09 27.33 -11.55
CA ASP A 322 -37.87 27.89 -12.91
C ASP A 322 -36.85 29.06 -12.99
N TYR A 323 -36.32 29.53 -11.86
CA TYR A 323 -35.43 30.69 -11.78
C TYR A 323 -34.01 30.41 -11.23
N GLY A 324 -33.71 29.16 -10.82
CA GLY A 324 -32.41 28.81 -10.21
C GLY A 324 -32.14 29.51 -8.87
N ASP A 325 -31.25 28.95 -8.06
CA ASP A 325 -30.75 29.62 -6.85
C ASP A 325 -29.62 30.57 -7.24
N TYR A 326 -29.78 31.85 -6.92
CA TYR A 326 -28.74 32.84 -7.19
C TYR A 326 -27.55 32.64 -6.24
N ARG A 327 -26.42 32.22 -6.82
CA ARG A 327 -25.14 31.95 -6.18
C ARG A 327 -24.40 33.21 -5.71
N GLY A 328 -24.92 34.40 -6.04
CA GLY A 328 -24.32 35.70 -5.75
C GLY A 328 -23.52 36.25 -6.92
N TYR A 329 -23.54 37.58 -7.07
CA TYR A 329 -22.65 38.31 -7.96
C TYR A 329 -21.28 38.53 -7.30
N PRO A 330 -20.17 38.41 -8.03
CA PRO A 330 -20.07 38.09 -9.45
C PRO A 330 -19.91 36.59 -9.75
N SER A 331 -20.38 36.15 -10.93
CA SER A 331 -19.94 34.88 -11.55
C SER A 331 -18.41 34.85 -11.63
N LYS A 332 -17.78 33.68 -11.46
CA LYS A 332 -16.32 33.57 -11.70
C LYS A 332 -15.97 33.67 -13.18
N GLY A 333 -16.95 33.55 -14.09
CA GLY A 333 -16.76 33.56 -15.54
C GLY A 333 -16.35 32.20 -16.10
N ILE A 334 -15.56 32.22 -17.18
CA ILE A 334 -15.14 31.00 -17.88
C ILE A 334 -14.03 30.31 -17.09
N LYS A 335 -14.23 29.04 -16.69
CA LYS A 335 -13.18 28.20 -16.11
C LYS A 335 -12.09 27.94 -17.15
N VAL A 336 -10.88 28.41 -16.90
CA VAL A 336 -9.74 28.29 -17.81
C VAL A 336 -9.10 26.91 -17.64
N LEU A 337 -9.01 26.14 -18.74
CA LEU A 337 -8.37 24.83 -18.72
C LEU A 337 -6.87 24.96 -18.97
N ARG A 338 -6.48 25.78 -19.95
CA ARG A 338 -5.09 26.03 -20.33
C ARG A 338 -4.93 27.48 -20.81
N ALA A 339 -4.27 28.32 -20.01
CA ALA A 339 -3.93 29.69 -20.45
C ALA A 339 -2.69 29.71 -21.38
N THR A 340 -1.82 28.71 -21.26
CA THR A 340 -0.51 28.65 -21.94
C THR A 340 -0.59 28.41 -23.45
N ASN A 341 -1.74 28.01 -23.97
CA ASN A 341 -1.96 27.85 -25.40
C ASN A 341 -2.91 28.90 -25.98
N SER A 342 -3.20 29.97 -25.22
CA SER A 342 -3.87 31.16 -25.74
C SER A 342 -3.13 31.65 -26.99
N GLY A 343 -3.90 32.00 -28.03
CA GLY A 343 -3.38 32.48 -29.32
C GLY A 343 -3.44 31.50 -30.50
N ASN A 344 -3.59 30.19 -30.27
CA ASN A 344 -3.74 29.23 -31.37
C ASN A 344 -5.22 28.85 -31.57
N TYR A 345 -5.91 29.58 -32.47
CA TYR A 345 -7.36 29.41 -32.74
C TYR A 345 -7.68 28.64 -34.02
N GLN A 346 -6.69 27.95 -34.61
CA GLN A 346 -6.84 27.31 -35.91
C GLN A 346 -7.32 25.86 -35.76
N GLY A 347 -8.36 25.50 -36.52
CA GLY A 347 -8.89 24.14 -36.61
C GLY A 347 -9.98 23.78 -35.59
N GLU A 348 -10.73 22.72 -35.90
CA GLU A 348 -11.94 22.30 -35.17
C GLU A 348 -11.68 21.95 -33.69
N THR A 349 -10.50 21.41 -33.37
CA THR A 349 -10.12 21.08 -31.98
C THR A 349 -9.63 22.28 -31.16
N SER A 350 -9.56 23.46 -31.77
CA SER A 350 -9.06 24.64 -31.08
C SER A 350 -9.96 25.08 -29.93
N ILE A 351 -11.28 24.99 -30.07
CA ILE A 351 -12.23 25.45 -29.05
C ILE A 351 -12.13 24.61 -27.76
N THR A 352 -11.84 23.30 -27.89
CA THR A 352 -11.70 22.39 -26.74
C THR A 352 -10.31 22.41 -26.13
N LYS A 353 -9.27 22.73 -26.92
CA LYS A 353 -7.90 22.81 -26.42
C LYS A 353 -7.55 24.19 -25.88
N ASN A 354 -8.05 25.25 -26.49
CA ASN A 354 -7.74 26.63 -26.19
C ASN A 354 -9.04 27.36 -25.84
N ASN A 355 -9.27 27.53 -24.53
CA ASN A 355 -10.48 28.15 -24.01
C ASN A 355 -10.19 29.46 -23.27
N PHE A 356 -8.99 30.01 -23.45
CA PHE A 356 -8.67 31.33 -22.94
C PHE A 356 -9.33 32.39 -23.85
N PRO A 357 -9.95 33.44 -23.30
CA PRO A 357 -10.57 34.48 -24.11
C PRO A 357 -9.58 35.17 -25.07
N THR A 358 -10.00 35.41 -26.32
CA THR A 358 -9.16 36.10 -27.34
C THR A 358 -9.76 37.30 -28.02
N THR A 359 -11.07 37.48 -27.96
CA THR A 359 -11.73 38.59 -28.66
C THR A 359 -11.81 39.80 -27.74
N GLY A 360 -11.48 40.97 -28.30
CA GLY A 360 -11.59 42.26 -27.63
C GLY A 360 -12.61 43.14 -28.34
N SER A 361 -13.51 43.74 -27.58
CA SER A 361 -14.30 44.89 -28.00
C SER A 361 -13.80 46.14 -27.26
N HIS A 362 -14.11 47.34 -27.75
CA HIS A 362 -13.76 48.56 -27.03
C HIS A 362 -14.43 48.56 -25.64
N GLY A 363 -13.63 48.66 -24.57
CA GLY A 363 -14.12 48.63 -23.19
C GLY A 363 -14.40 47.24 -22.61
N LEU A 364 -14.15 46.15 -23.37
CA LEU A 364 -14.21 44.78 -22.85
C LEU A 364 -12.90 44.44 -22.12
N TYR A 365 -12.99 43.98 -20.88
CA TYR A 365 -11.87 43.47 -20.09
C TYR A 365 -12.31 42.29 -19.24
N PHE A 366 -11.33 41.49 -18.81
CA PHE A 366 -11.56 40.31 -17.99
C PHE A 366 -10.89 40.47 -16.63
N TYR A 367 -11.62 40.19 -15.55
CA TYR A 367 -11.04 39.91 -14.24
C TYR A 367 -10.51 38.48 -14.25
N LEU A 368 -9.21 38.32 -13.99
CA LEU A 368 -8.58 37.00 -13.91
C LEU A 368 -8.53 36.54 -12.46
N LEU A 369 -9.08 35.36 -12.19
CA LEU A 369 -8.95 34.69 -10.91
C LEU A 369 -7.80 33.70 -11.01
N PHE A 370 -6.77 33.91 -10.20
CA PHE A 370 -5.57 33.08 -10.18
C PHE A 370 -5.61 32.06 -9.04
N GLY A 371 -4.94 30.93 -9.24
CA GLY A 371 -4.56 29.97 -8.20
C GLY A 371 -3.05 29.87 -8.10
N GLY A 372 -2.51 29.62 -6.90
CA GLY A 372 -1.08 29.40 -6.68
C GLY A 372 -0.19 30.64 -6.81
N ILE A 373 -0.77 31.83 -7.05
CA ILE A 373 -0.05 33.09 -7.16
C ILE A 373 -0.97 34.26 -6.76
N THR A 374 -0.40 35.31 -6.15
CA THR A 374 -1.16 36.52 -5.82
C THR A 374 -1.14 37.52 -6.99
N PRO A 375 -2.16 38.40 -7.11
CA PRO A 375 -2.16 39.45 -8.14
C PRO A 375 -0.90 40.33 -8.11
N GLU A 376 -0.38 40.66 -6.92
CA GLU A 376 0.83 41.47 -6.74
C GLU A 376 2.06 40.75 -7.31
N ALA A 377 2.16 39.43 -7.08
CA ALA A 377 3.25 38.63 -7.64
C ALA A 377 3.17 38.54 -9.17
N VAL A 378 1.97 38.48 -9.75
CA VAL A 378 1.77 38.54 -11.22
C VAL A 378 2.25 39.89 -11.78
N LEU A 379 1.87 41.00 -11.14
CA LEU A 379 2.30 42.34 -11.55
C LEU A 379 3.81 42.53 -11.44
N ALA A 380 4.42 42.04 -10.35
CA ALA A 380 5.86 42.09 -10.15
C ALA A 380 6.62 41.29 -11.22
N ALA A 381 6.12 40.12 -11.61
CA ALA A 381 6.74 39.27 -12.64
C ALA A 381 6.68 39.89 -14.05
N ASN A 382 5.62 40.64 -14.37
CA ASN A 382 5.43 41.28 -15.68
C ASN A 382 6.08 42.66 -15.80
N GLY A 383 6.77 43.11 -14.75
CA GLY A 383 7.38 44.44 -14.67
C GLY A 383 6.35 45.51 -14.29
N SER A 384 6.76 46.42 -13.40
CA SER A 384 6.00 47.63 -13.12
C SER A 384 5.98 48.48 -14.40
N THR A 385 4.88 48.45 -15.15
CA THR A 385 4.67 49.34 -16.30
C THR A 385 4.54 50.78 -15.89
#